data_AF-A0AAF0EII4-F1
#
_entry.id   AF-A0AAF0EII4-F1
#
_cell.length_a   1.000
_cell.length_b   1.000
_cell.length_c   1.000
_cell.angle_alpha   90.00
_cell.angle_beta   90.00
_cell.angle_gamma   90.00
#
_symmetry.space_group_name_H-M   'P 1'
#
loop_
_entity.id
_entity.type
_entity.pdbx_description
1 polymer ?
#
loop_
_entity_poly.entity_id
_entity_poly.type
_entity_poly.pdbx_seq_one_letter_code
_entity_poly.pdbx_strand_id
1 'polypeptide(L)'
;MPVEVEVDTVLFDMDGTLIDSTPAVNATWVEFAKQYQLDIDHVLHYAHGHRTVENLKRYIPSLEGDELMKEVVRFESRILDIAEANLQRAKETGSTEGTIVPMPGAKELLAQVPATSAYAQKGFRAADVAEPPRAFVTSDVCSKGKPDPEPYLKGAELSQADVTRCIVVEDAPPGVLSGKRAGARVLGLRTTHDGARMWEQGADWVVPDLSYVRARWEGDKLLLTIDGEARP
;
A
#
# COMPACT_ATOMS: atom_id res chain seq x y z
N MET A 1 -11.50 18.31 -14.33
CA MET A 1 -10.31 18.90 -14.99
C MET A 1 -9.12 18.52 -14.14
N PRO A 2 -7.99 18.10 -14.75
CA PRO A 2 -6.80 17.74 -13.99
C PRO A 2 -6.34 18.90 -13.10
N VAL A 3 -5.87 18.57 -11.90
CA VAL A 3 -5.29 19.53 -10.96
C VAL A 3 -3.77 19.36 -10.91
N GLU A 4 -3.07 20.47 -10.69
CA GLU A 4 -1.63 20.46 -10.47
C GLU A 4 -1.31 20.73 -9.01
N VAL A 5 -0.42 19.90 -8.46
CA VAL A 5 -0.08 19.91 -7.04
C VAL A 5 1.43 19.89 -6.90
N GLU A 6 1.99 20.97 -6.35
CA GLU A 6 3.41 21.03 -5.95
C GLU A 6 3.61 20.27 -4.64
N VAL A 7 4.58 19.35 -4.62
CA VAL A 7 4.94 18.52 -3.47
C VAL A 7 6.46 18.43 -3.33
N ASP A 8 6.94 18.19 -2.12
CA ASP A 8 8.37 17.90 -1.90
C ASP A 8 8.67 16.40 -2.07
N THR A 9 7.71 15.56 -1.72
CA THR A 9 7.86 14.10 -1.73
C THR A 9 6.48 13.42 -1.87
N VAL A 10 6.48 12.27 -2.54
CA VAL A 10 5.34 11.36 -2.61
C VAL A 10 5.61 10.16 -1.71
N LEU A 11 4.68 9.88 -0.79
CA LEU A 11 4.75 8.75 0.13
C LEU A 11 3.72 7.71 -0.31
N PHE A 12 4.18 6.63 -0.92
CA PHE A 12 3.32 5.57 -1.40
C PHE A 12 3.08 4.52 -0.32
N ASP A 13 1.84 4.07 -0.20
CA ASP A 13 1.61 2.71 0.29
C ASP A 13 2.08 1.64 -0.72
N MET A 14 2.17 0.38 -0.31
CA MET A 14 2.66 -0.71 -1.15
C MET A 14 1.53 -1.55 -1.73
N ASP A 15 0.74 -2.22 -0.90
CA ASP A 15 -0.25 -3.23 -1.29
C ASP A 15 -1.52 -2.55 -1.80
N GLY A 16 -2.00 -2.90 -2.99
CA GLY A 16 -3.13 -2.22 -3.63
C GLY A 16 -2.79 -0.82 -4.18
N THR A 17 -1.61 -0.28 -3.86
CA THR A 17 -1.11 1.01 -4.34
C THR A 17 -0.02 0.87 -5.40
N LEU A 18 1.10 0.22 -5.09
CA LEU A 18 2.21 -0.01 -6.03
C LEU A 18 2.18 -1.41 -6.65
N ILE A 19 1.75 -2.40 -5.86
CA ILE A 19 1.63 -3.80 -6.27
C ILE A 19 0.23 -4.33 -5.93
N ASP A 20 -0.29 -5.23 -6.76
CA ASP A 20 -1.46 -6.03 -6.41
C ASP A 20 -0.99 -7.31 -5.70
N SER A 21 -1.09 -7.34 -4.37
CA SER A 21 -0.88 -8.53 -3.55
C SER A 21 -2.19 -9.13 -3.04
N THR A 22 -3.32 -8.50 -3.35
CA THR A 22 -4.65 -8.81 -2.83
C THR A 22 -5.02 -10.29 -3.06
N PRO A 23 -4.79 -10.90 -4.24
CA PRO A 23 -5.14 -12.30 -4.45
C PRO A 23 -4.42 -13.26 -3.49
N ALA A 24 -3.12 -13.06 -3.25
CA ALA A 24 -2.32 -13.92 -2.37
C ALA A 24 -2.67 -13.71 -0.89
N VAL A 25 -2.93 -12.47 -0.49
CA VAL A 25 -3.43 -12.13 0.85
C VAL A 25 -4.79 -12.76 1.11
N ASN A 26 -5.73 -12.65 0.16
CA ASN A 26 -7.08 -13.20 0.29
C ASN A 26 -7.06 -14.72 0.36
N ALA A 27 -6.24 -15.37 -0.46
CA ALA A 27 -6.06 -16.82 -0.42
C ALA A 27 -5.50 -17.29 0.94
N THR A 28 -4.56 -16.55 1.52
CA THR A 28 -4.03 -16.84 2.86
C THR A 28 -5.10 -16.67 3.93
N TRP A 29 -5.92 -15.60 3.85
CA TRP A 29 -7.05 -15.42 4.75
C TRP A 29 -8.09 -16.53 4.66
N VAL A 30 -8.37 -17.06 3.46
CA VAL A 30 -9.26 -18.22 3.28
C VAL A 30 -8.73 -19.45 4.02
N GLU A 31 -7.43 -19.69 4.03
CA GLU A 31 -6.81 -20.79 4.78
C GLU A 31 -6.93 -20.56 6.30
N PHE A 32 -6.60 -19.36 6.77
CA PHE A 32 -6.69 -19.01 8.19
C PHE A 32 -8.14 -19.01 8.69
N ALA A 33 -9.10 -18.55 7.89
CA ALA A 33 -10.51 -18.55 8.25
C ALA A 33 -11.05 -19.98 8.44
N LYS A 34 -10.59 -20.95 7.64
CA LYS A 34 -10.94 -22.36 7.86
C LYS A 34 -10.35 -22.91 9.15
N GLN A 35 -9.08 -22.61 9.44
CA GLN A 35 -8.40 -23.08 10.64
C GLN A 35 -9.02 -22.51 11.92
N TYR A 36 -9.23 -21.20 11.94
CA TYR A 36 -9.70 -20.46 13.12
C TYR A 36 -11.21 -20.21 13.14
N GLN A 37 -11.95 -20.76 12.18
CA GLN A 37 -13.42 -20.63 12.04
C GLN A 37 -13.89 -19.17 12.00
N LEU A 38 -13.23 -18.37 11.17
CA LEU A 38 -13.53 -16.94 11.01
C LEU A 38 -14.59 -16.71 9.94
N ASP A 39 -15.34 -15.61 10.08
CA ASP A 39 -16.17 -15.06 8.99
C ASP A 39 -15.26 -14.43 7.93
N ILE A 40 -15.04 -15.16 6.83
CA ILE A 40 -14.13 -14.73 5.77
C ILE A 40 -14.60 -13.45 5.09
N ASP A 41 -15.91 -13.29 4.86
CA ASP A 41 -16.44 -12.12 4.15
C ASP A 41 -16.22 -10.86 4.99
N HIS A 42 -16.40 -10.98 6.32
CA HIS A 42 -16.08 -9.89 7.23
C HIS A 42 -14.58 -9.57 7.26
N VAL A 43 -13.72 -10.58 7.32
CA VAL A 43 -12.26 -10.37 7.36
C VAL A 43 -11.77 -9.69 6.09
N LEU A 44 -12.14 -10.19 4.91
CA LEU A 44 -11.72 -9.60 3.63
C LEU A 44 -12.21 -8.16 3.46
N HIS A 45 -13.36 -7.81 4.04
CA HIS A 45 -13.89 -6.45 3.94
C HIS A 45 -13.14 -5.41 4.80
N TYR A 46 -12.47 -5.83 5.88
CA TYR A 46 -11.91 -4.91 6.89
C TYR A 46 -10.42 -5.12 7.18
N ALA A 47 -9.78 -6.17 6.66
CA ALA A 47 -8.38 -6.46 6.96
C ALA A 47 -7.38 -5.62 6.14
N HIS A 48 -7.77 -5.13 4.96
CA HIS A 48 -6.89 -4.35 4.08
C HIS A 48 -6.43 -3.04 4.74
N GLY A 49 -5.17 -2.66 4.49
CA GLY A 49 -4.55 -1.45 5.05
C GLY A 49 -4.10 -1.56 6.52
N HIS A 50 -4.22 -2.73 7.15
CA HIS A 50 -3.75 -2.98 8.52
C HIS A 50 -2.58 -3.97 8.55
N ARG A 51 -1.73 -3.88 9.59
CA ARG A 51 -0.62 -4.82 9.76
C ARG A 51 -1.15 -6.23 10.05
N THR A 52 -0.46 -7.26 9.57
CA THR A 52 -0.77 -8.67 9.86
C THR A 52 -0.99 -8.92 11.35
N VAL A 53 -0.08 -8.41 12.20
CA VAL A 53 -0.16 -8.57 13.66
C VAL A 53 -1.41 -7.93 14.28
N GLU A 54 -1.89 -6.81 13.73
CA GLU A 54 -3.10 -6.12 14.22
C GLU A 54 -4.34 -6.89 13.78
N ASN A 55 -4.38 -7.37 12.54
CA ASN A 55 -5.48 -8.19 12.04
C ASN A 55 -5.58 -9.52 12.79
N LEU A 56 -4.46 -10.25 12.97
CA LEU A 56 -4.49 -11.53 13.67
C LEU A 56 -4.94 -11.36 15.13
N LYS A 57 -4.46 -10.33 15.85
CA LYS A 57 -4.98 -10.00 17.19
C LYS A 57 -6.47 -9.69 17.19
N ARG A 58 -6.97 -8.98 16.18
CA ARG A 58 -8.37 -8.56 16.09
C ARG A 58 -9.30 -9.72 15.84
N TYR A 59 -8.97 -10.59 14.87
CA TYR A 59 -9.87 -11.67 14.43
C TYR A 59 -9.63 -12.97 15.19
N ILE A 60 -8.45 -13.16 15.77
CA ILE A 60 -8.08 -14.35 16.52
C ILE A 60 -7.54 -13.92 17.89
N PRO A 61 -8.40 -13.38 18.78
CA PRO A 61 -7.97 -12.79 20.06
C PRO A 61 -7.35 -13.81 21.03
N SER A 62 -7.48 -15.11 20.75
CA SER A 62 -6.78 -16.16 21.49
C SER A 62 -5.28 -16.23 21.19
N LEU A 63 -4.80 -15.62 20.10
CA LEU A 63 -3.37 -15.55 19.77
C LEU A 63 -2.70 -14.43 20.56
N GLU A 64 -1.79 -14.80 21.46
CA GLU A 64 -1.02 -13.86 22.27
C GLU A 64 0.48 -14.19 22.29
N GLY A 65 1.29 -13.22 22.71
CA GLY A 65 2.73 -13.39 22.91
C GLY A 65 3.45 -14.03 21.71
N ASP A 66 4.24 -15.05 22.00
CA ASP A 66 5.05 -15.76 21.01
C ASP A 66 4.20 -16.52 19.98
N GLU A 67 3.01 -17.00 20.36
CA GLU A 67 2.14 -17.74 19.44
C GLU A 67 1.60 -16.82 18.35
N LEU A 68 1.14 -15.63 18.72
CA LEU A 68 0.77 -14.61 17.76
C LEU A 68 1.91 -14.30 16.79
N MET A 69 3.13 -14.10 17.29
CA MET A 69 4.26 -13.74 16.43
C MET A 69 4.62 -14.88 15.46
N LYS A 70 4.49 -16.15 15.88
CA LYS A 70 4.64 -17.30 14.98
C LYS A 70 3.58 -17.31 13.89
N GLU A 71 2.34 -16.99 14.23
CA GLU A 71 1.23 -16.92 13.28
C GLU A 71 1.36 -15.75 12.31
N VAL A 72 1.89 -14.61 12.75
CA VAL A 72 2.25 -13.48 11.86
C VAL A 72 3.26 -13.93 10.81
N VAL A 73 4.37 -14.55 11.26
CA VAL A 73 5.41 -15.04 10.34
C VAL A 73 4.85 -16.09 9.39
N ARG A 74 3.99 -16.99 9.88
CA ARG A 74 3.34 -18.03 9.06
C ARG A 74 2.44 -17.41 8.01
N PHE A 75 1.63 -16.42 8.38
CA PHE A 75 0.72 -15.72 7.48
C PHE A 75 1.51 -15.01 6.37
N GLU A 76 2.52 -14.22 6.72
CA GLU A 76 3.35 -13.49 5.76
C GLU A 76 4.14 -14.41 4.83
N SER A 77 4.69 -15.51 5.37
CA SER A 77 5.38 -16.51 4.55
C SER A 77 4.41 -17.17 3.56
N ARG A 78 3.18 -17.45 4.00
CA ARG A 78 2.18 -18.11 3.16
C ARG A 78 1.75 -17.25 1.98
N ILE A 79 1.64 -15.93 2.15
CA ILE A 79 1.39 -14.99 1.05
C ILE A 79 2.46 -15.15 -0.04
N LEU A 80 3.73 -15.16 0.36
CA LEU A 80 4.85 -15.29 -0.57
C LEU A 80 4.87 -16.66 -1.26
N ASP A 81 4.59 -17.73 -0.53
CA ASP A 81 4.50 -19.09 -1.11
C ASP A 81 3.40 -19.19 -2.16
N ILE A 82 2.23 -18.60 -1.90
CA ILE A 82 1.10 -18.57 -2.85
C ILE A 82 1.48 -17.74 -4.08
N ALA A 83 2.06 -16.56 -3.88
CA ALA A 83 2.49 -15.69 -4.96
C ALA A 83 3.53 -16.37 -5.88
N GLU A 84 4.53 -17.04 -5.30
CA GLU A 84 5.57 -17.74 -6.07
C GLU A 84 4.99 -18.94 -6.82
N ALA A 85 4.11 -19.72 -6.18
CA ALA A 85 3.44 -20.85 -6.85
C ALA A 85 2.59 -20.37 -8.04
N ASN A 86 1.88 -19.25 -7.89
CA ASN A 86 1.11 -18.66 -8.98
C ASN A 86 2.04 -18.10 -10.07
N LEU A 87 3.18 -17.50 -9.72
CA LEU A 87 4.15 -16.98 -10.69
C LEU A 87 4.74 -18.11 -11.53
N GLN A 88 5.03 -19.25 -10.92
CA GLN A 88 5.50 -20.42 -11.64
C GLN A 88 4.44 -20.93 -12.63
N ARG A 89 3.17 -20.97 -12.22
CA ARG A 89 2.05 -21.31 -13.13
C ARG A 89 1.87 -20.27 -14.24
N ALA A 90 2.13 -18.99 -13.96
CA ALA A 90 2.04 -17.92 -14.94
C ALA A 90 3.05 -18.11 -16.08
N LYS A 91 4.27 -18.57 -15.77
CA LYS A 91 5.29 -18.88 -16.79
C LYS A 91 4.85 -20.00 -17.73
N GLU A 92 4.03 -20.93 -17.26
CA GLU A 92 3.54 -22.06 -18.04
C GLU A 92 2.27 -21.73 -18.84
N THR A 93 1.41 -20.86 -18.30
CA THR A 93 0.06 -20.58 -18.83
C THR A 93 -0.11 -19.21 -19.46
N GLY A 94 0.82 -18.28 -19.22
CA GLY A 94 0.71 -16.87 -19.59
C GLY A 94 -0.24 -16.05 -18.71
N SER A 95 -0.94 -16.66 -17.73
CA SER A 95 -1.85 -15.95 -16.82
C SER A 95 -1.13 -15.52 -15.54
N THR A 96 -1.14 -14.22 -15.24
CA THR A 96 -0.62 -13.67 -13.97
C THR A 96 -1.69 -13.61 -12.87
N GLU A 97 -2.81 -14.31 -13.06
CA GLU A 97 -3.88 -14.35 -12.06
C GLU A 97 -3.36 -14.96 -10.74
N GLY A 98 -3.57 -14.26 -9.63
CA GLY A 98 -3.13 -14.72 -8.32
C GLY A 98 -1.66 -14.44 -7.99
N THR A 99 -0.87 -13.87 -8.91
CA THR A 99 0.52 -13.46 -8.65
C THR A 99 0.58 -12.06 -8.06
N ILE A 100 1.75 -11.65 -7.56
CA ILE A 100 2.00 -10.25 -7.25
C ILE A 100 2.43 -9.53 -8.54
N VAL A 101 1.67 -8.52 -8.95
CA VAL A 101 1.94 -7.72 -10.16
C VAL A 101 2.00 -6.22 -9.85
N PRO A 102 2.64 -5.39 -10.68
CA PRO A 102 2.52 -3.93 -10.58
C PRO A 102 1.07 -3.46 -10.71
N MET A 103 0.70 -2.42 -9.96
CA MET A 103 -0.55 -1.70 -10.20
C MET A 103 -0.50 -0.88 -11.51
N PRO A 104 -1.64 -0.65 -12.18
CA PRO A 104 -1.70 0.19 -13.37
C PRO A 104 -1.11 1.59 -13.10
N GLY A 105 -0.13 2.01 -13.90
CA GLY A 105 0.55 3.30 -13.77
C GLY A 105 1.68 3.35 -12.73
N ALA A 106 1.88 2.30 -11.92
CA ALA A 106 2.90 2.30 -10.87
C ALA A 106 4.32 2.41 -11.45
N LYS A 107 4.64 1.63 -12.49
CA LYS A 107 5.96 1.67 -13.13
C LYS A 107 6.23 3.04 -13.77
N GLU A 108 5.24 3.58 -14.46
CA GLU A 108 5.32 4.86 -15.17
C GLU A 108 5.51 6.03 -14.19
N LEU A 109 4.75 6.04 -13.09
CA LEU A 109 4.83 7.10 -12.08
C LEU A 109 6.14 7.03 -11.29
N LEU A 110 6.58 5.83 -10.87
CA LEU A 110 7.86 5.65 -10.19
C LEU A 110 9.05 6.01 -11.08
N ALA A 111 8.97 5.83 -12.40
CA ALA A 111 10.00 6.31 -13.32
C ALA A 111 10.09 7.85 -13.39
N GLN A 112 9.02 8.57 -13.03
CA GLN A 112 8.95 10.03 -13.05
C GLN A 112 9.28 10.67 -11.69
N VAL A 113 9.15 9.91 -10.59
CA VAL A 113 9.49 10.33 -9.23
C VAL A 113 10.83 9.69 -8.84
N PRO A 114 11.96 10.42 -8.87
CA PRO A 114 13.27 9.85 -8.63
C PRO A 114 13.39 9.19 -7.25
N ALA A 115 13.66 7.89 -7.26
CA ALA A 115 14.11 7.14 -6.12
C ALA A 115 15.61 7.42 -5.88
N THR A 116 15.96 8.46 -5.12
CA THR A 116 17.37 8.64 -4.73
C THR A 116 17.75 7.72 -3.57
N SER A 117 18.57 6.72 -3.90
CA SER A 117 19.36 5.81 -3.04
C SER A 117 18.66 4.65 -2.30
N ALA A 118 19.00 3.45 -2.78
CA ALA A 118 19.20 2.17 -2.10
C ALA A 118 18.51 1.95 -0.75
N TYR A 119 17.35 1.30 -0.72
CA TYR A 119 17.06 0.12 0.13
C TYR A 119 15.63 -0.41 -0.12
N ALA A 120 15.49 -1.53 -0.86
CA ALA A 120 14.45 -2.58 -0.72
C ALA A 120 14.62 -3.64 -1.83
N GLN A 121 14.71 -4.94 -1.51
CA GLN A 121 15.15 -5.97 -2.47
C GLN A 121 14.19 -7.14 -2.77
N LYS A 122 13.04 -7.31 -2.07
CA LYS A 122 12.24 -8.55 -2.23
C LYS A 122 10.90 -8.39 -2.95
N GLY A 123 9.99 -7.53 -2.48
CA GLY A 123 8.68 -7.31 -3.15
C GLY A 123 8.80 -6.66 -4.54
N PHE A 124 9.63 -5.61 -4.63
CA PHE A 124 9.92 -4.91 -5.90
C PHE A 124 10.56 -5.82 -6.96
N ARG A 125 11.45 -6.74 -6.56
CA ARG A 125 12.06 -7.71 -7.49
C ARG A 125 11.06 -8.77 -7.97
N ALA A 126 10.13 -9.19 -7.10
CA ALA A 126 9.10 -10.15 -7.48
C ALA A 126 8.10 -9.54 -8.48
N ALA A 127 7.82 -8.24 -8.37
CA ALA A 127 6.85 -7.53 -9.21
C ALA A 127 7.47 -6.81 -10.43
N ASP A 128 8.80 -6.83 -10.61
CA ASP A 128 9.50 -6.11 -11.70
C ASP A 128 9.19 -4.60 -11.78
N VAL A 129 8.98 -3.96 -10.63
CA VAL A 129 8.58 -2.54 -10.53
C VAL A 129 9.82 -1.65 -10.33
N ALA A 130 10.66 -1.47 -11.36
CA ALA A 130 11.79 -0.52 -11.36
C ALA A 130 12.80 -0.62 -10.18
N GLU A 131 13.78 0.31 -10.12
CA GLU A 131 14.71 0.41 -8.98
C GLU A 131 13.97 0.85 -7.69
N PRO A 132 14.37 0.36 -6.51
CA PRO A 132 13.65 0.59 -5.26
C PRO A 132 13.65 2.07 -4.82
N PRO A 133 12.61 2.53 -4.09
CA PRO A 133 12.42 3.92 -3.69
C PRO A 133 13.53 4.47 -2.75
N ARG A 134 13.63 5.81 -2.66
CA ARG A 134 14.57 6.56 -1.78
C ARG A 134 14.46 6.20 -0.31
N ALA A 135 13.25 5.94 0.15
CA ALA A 135 12.95 5.56 1.53
C ALA A 135 11.87 4.48 1.48
N PHE A 136 12.08 3.42 2.25
CA PHE A 136 11.13 2.32 2.37
C PHE A 136 10.81 2.13 3.84
N VAL A 137 9.58 2.49 4.23
CA VAL A 137 9.08 2.31 5.58
C VAL A 137 8.27 1.03 5.62
N THR A 138 8.77 0.05 6.34
CA THR A 138 8.10 -1.23 6.57
C THR A 138 7.45 -1.27 7.95
N SER A 139 6.55 -2.24 8.15
CA SER A 139 5.80 -2.40 9.40
C SER A 139 6.68 -2.65 10.62
N ASP A 140 7.87 -3.24 10.46
CA ASP A 140 8.84 -3.58 11.50
C ASP A 140 9.61 -2.38 12.05
N VAL A 141 9.68 -1.28 11.30
CA VAL A 141 10.32 -0.04 11.77
C VAL A 141 9.34 0.91 12.45
N CYS A 142 8.04 0.59 12.51
CA CYS A 142 7.02 1.42 13.17
C CYS A 142 6.47 0.74 14.42
N SER A 143 6.37 1.48 15.52
CA SER A 143 5.74 1.00 16.76
C SER A 143 4.24 0.79 16.59
N LYS A 144 3.57 1.67 15.82
CA LYS A 144 2.14 1.62 15.53
C LYS A 144 1.87 1.56 14.03
N GLY A 145 0.85 0.79 13.65
CA GLY A 145 0.35 0.69 12.29
C GLY A 145 -0.74 1.72 11.99
N LYS A 146 -1.15 1.78 10.72
CA LYS A 146 -2.32 2.56 10.29
C LYS A 146 -3.56 2.15 11.09
N PRO A 147 -4.37 3.10 11.60
CA PRO A 147 -4.45 4.50 11.19
C PRO A 147 -3.62 5.49 12.05
N ASP A 148 -2.64 5.02 12.81
CA ASP A 148 -1.68 5.93 13.47
C ASP A 148 -0.81 6.63 12.40
N PRO A 149 -0.45 7.92 12.56
CA PRO A 149 0.34 8.65 11.56
C PRO A 149 1.83 8.26 11.51
N GLU A 150 2.32 7.48 12.48
CA GLU A 150 3.75 7.11 12.59
C GLU A 150 4.38 6.64 11.27
N PRO A 151 3.77 5.77 10.45
CA PRO A 151 4.40 5.30 9.21
C PRO A 151 4.71 6.44 8.22
N TYR A 152 3.80 7.40 8.05
CA TYR A 152 4.01 8.51 7.11
C TYR A 152 4.90 9.61 7.67
N LEU A 153 4.84 9.87 8.99
CA LEU A 153 5.79 10.77 9.64
C LEU A 153 7.23 10.26 9.48
N LYS A 154 7.43 8.95 9.68
CA LYS A 154 8.74 8.30 9.48
C LYS A 154 9.18 8.31 8.02
N GLY A 155 8.25 8.10 7.09
CA GLY A 155 8.53 8.20 5.65
C GLY A 155 9.00 9.59 5.22
N ALA A 156 8.35 10.64 5.75
CA ALA A 156 8.75 12.03 5.54
C ALA A 156 10.12 12.32 6.16
N GLU A 157 10.38 11.87 7.40
CA GLU A 157 11.66 12.03 8.09
C GLU A 157 12.82 11.41 7.30
N LEU A 158 12.69 10.14 6.90
CA LEU A 158 13.70 9.43 6.10
C LEU A 158 13.92 10.08 4.73
N SER A 159 12.87 10.69 4.17
CA SER A 159 12.95 11.44 2.93
C SER A 159 13.51 12.85 3.11
N GLN A 160 13.70 13.32 4.35
CA GLN A 160 14.09 14.69 4.71
C GLN A 160 13.09 15.74 4.22
N ALA A 161 11.80 15.40 4.23
CA ALA A 161 10.71 16.25 3.78
C ALA A 161 9.81 16.67 4.94
N ASP A 162 9.21 17.85 4.82
CA ASP A 162 8.10 18.25 5.69
C ASP A 162 6.84 17.50 5.24
N VAL A 163 6.26 16.68 6.13
CA VAL A 163 5.06 15.88 5.85
C VAL A 163 3.87 16.73 5.37
N THR A 164 3.79 18.00 5.75
CA THR A 164 2.72 18.91 5.29
C THR A 164 2.91 19.35 3.83
N ARG A 165 4.12 19.19 3.29
CA ARG A 165 4.47 19.40 1.88
C ARG A 165 4.51 18.08 1.09
N CYS A 166 4.30 16.95 1.76
CA CYS A 166 4.16 15.65 1.11
C CYS A 166 2.73 15.40 0.60
N ILE A 167 2.63 14.43 -0.29
CA ILE A 167 1.36 13.76 -0.61
C ILE A 167 1.50 12.26 -0.35
N VAL A 168 0.51 11.71 0.35
CA VAL A 168 0.37 10.27 0.60
C VAL A 168 -0.53 9.68 -0.49
N VAL A 169 -0.16 8.53 -1.04
CA VAL A 169 -0.97 7.77 -2.00
C VAL A 169 -1.38 6.44 -1.39
N GLU A 170 -2.68 6.15 -1.40
CA GLU A 170 -3.26 5.09 -0.57
C GLU A 170 -4.56 4.51 -1.14
N ASP A 171 -4.82 3.22 -0.96
CA ASP A 171 -5.95 2.44 -1.50
C ASP A 171 -6.95 1.90 -0.44
N ALA A 172 -6.80 2.30 0.82
CA ALA A 172 -7.47 1.80 2.00
C ALA A 172 -7.82 2.92 3.04
N PRO A 173 -9.04 2.90 3.61
CA PRO A 173 -9.46 3.91 4.59
C PRO A 173 -8.50 4.13 5.79
N PRO A 174 -7.92 3.07 6.42
CA PRO A 174 -6.99 3.27 7.54
C PRO A 174 -5.74 4.06 7.15
N GLY A 175 -5.22 3.87 5.94
CA GLY A 175 -4.03 4.59 5.48
C GLY A 175 -4.33 6.00 5.04
N VAL A 176 -5.49 6.24 4.41
CA VAL A 176 -5.98 7.61 4.18
C VAL A 176 -6.03 8.38 5.51
N LEU A 177 -6.65 7.79 6.53
CA LEU A 177 -6.73 8.42 7.85
C LEU A 177 -5.36 8.64 8.49
N SER A 178 -4.43 7.69 8.34
CA SER A 178 -3.04 7.83 8.81
C SER A 178 -2.33 9.01 8.13
N GLY A 179 -2.43 9.14 6.81
CA GLY A 179 -1.84 10.26 6.05
C GLY A 179 -2.43 11.61 6.45
N LYS A 180 -3.76 11.68 6.63
CA LYS A 180 -4.40 12.92 7.13
C LYS A 180 -3.98 13.26 8.55
N ARG A 181 -3.88 12.27 9.45
CA ARG A 181 -3.38 12.47 10.82
C ARG A 181 -1.92 12.92 10.87
N ALA A 182 -1.12 12.51 9.88
CA ALA A 182 0.26 12.96 9.74
C ALA A 182 0.36 14.42 9.27
N GLY A 183 -0.74 15.01 8.76
CA GLY A 183 -0.78 16.37 8.23
C GLY A 183 -0.50 16.45 6.72
N ALA A 184 -0.38 15.31 6.03
CA ALA A 184 -0.17 15.27 4.60
C ALA A 184 -1.46 15.55 3.81
N ARG A 185 -1.29 15.94 2.54
CA ARG A 185 -2.33 15.74 1.53
C ARG A 185 -2.41 14.26 1.19
N VAL A 186 -3.59 13.76 0.83
CA VAL A 186 -3.81 12.35 0.51
C VAL A 186 -4.54 12.22 -0.82
N LEU A 187 -3.96 11.42 -1.71
CA LEU A 187 -4.58 10.90 -2.91
C LEU A 187 -5.06 9.46 -2.65
N GLY A 188 -6.37 9.25 -2.67
CA GLY A 188 -6.99 7.93 -2.59
C GLY A 188 -7.04 7.23 -3.94
N LEU A 189 -6.87 5.91 -3.95
CA LEU A 189 -7.03 5.04 -5.11
C LEU A 189 -8.31 4.20 -4.97
N ARG A 190 -8.98 3.90 -6.08
CA ARG A 190 -10.17 3.02 -6.11
C ARG A 190 -9.82 1.58 -6.47
N THR A 191 -8.60 1.17 -6.15
CA THR A 191 -8.05 -0.14 -6.47
C THR A 191 -8.54 -1.22 -5.53
N THR A 192 -8.67 -0.91 -4.23
CA THR A 192 -9.13 -1.87 -3.20
C THR A 192 -10.49 -1.49 -2.61
N HIS A 193 -10.77 -0.19 -2.38
CA HIS A 193 -12.05 0.27 -1.85
C HIS A 193 -12.70 1.33 -2.75
N ASP A 194 -14.01 1.56 -2.54
CA ASP A 194 -14.71 2.63 -3.23
C ASP A 194 -14.22 4.02 -2.81
N GLY A 195 -14.41 5.01 -3.69
CA GLY A 195 -13.98 6.39 -3.45
C GLY A 195 -14.70 7.07 -2.28
N ALA A 196 -15.96 6.69 -2.01
CA ALA A 196 -16.73 7.29 -0.91
C ALA A 196 -16.05 7.01 0.44
N ARG A 197 -15.60 5.77 0.66
CA ARG A 197 -14.85 5.40 1.87
C ARG A 197 -13.52 6.14 2.00
N MET A 198 -12.88 6.54 0.91
CA MET A 198 -11.66 7.36 0.95
C MET A 198 -11.96 8.80 1.38
N TRP A 199 -12.99 9.41 0.81
CA TRP A 199 -13.40 10.77 1.17
C TRP A 199 -13.94 10.86 2.59
N GLU A 200 -14.60 9.82 3.09
CA GLU A 200 -15.01 9.73 4.51
C GLU A 200 -13.82 9.87 5.46
N GLN A 201 -12.65 9.33 5.10
CA GLN A 201 -11.42 9.46 5.88
C GLN A 201 -10.62 10.73 5.56
N GLY A 202 -11.10 11.53 4.61
CA GLY A 202 -10.55 12.85 4.31
C GLY A 202 -9.53 12.89 3.18
N ALA A 203 -9.52 11.92 2.26
CA ALA A 203 -8.77 12.03 1.02
C ALA A 203 -9.07 13.37 0.32
N ASP A 204 -8.03 14.04 -0.18
CA ASP A 204 -8.16 15.34 -0.87
C ASP A 204 -8.59 15.13 -2.32
N TRP A 205 -8.09 14.05 -2.94
CA TRP A 205 -8.47 13.60 -4.28
C TRP A 205 -8.64 12.08 -4.29
N VAL A 206 -9.43 11.59 -5.25
CA VAL A 206 -9.54 10.16 -5.55
C VAL A 206 -9.41 9.93 -7.05
N VAL A 207 -8.63 8.92 -7.42
CA VAL A 207 -8.47 8.45 -8.80
C VAL A 207 -8.75 6.95 -8.90
N PRO A 208 -9.08 6.41 -10.09
CA PRO A 208 -9.22 4.97 -10.28
C PRO A 208 -7.96 4.19 -9.90
N ASP A 209 -6.80 4.62 -10.40
CA ASP A 209 -5.48 4.01 -10.20
C ASP A 209 -4.37 5.02 -10.54
N LEU A 210 -3.10 4.61 -10.49
CA LEU A 210 -1.97 5.51 -10.73
C LEU A 210 -1.82 5.97 -12.20
N SER A 211 -2.53 5.38 -13.16
CA SER A 211 -2.49 5.83 -14.57
C SER A 211 -3.09 7.23 -14.78
N TYR A 212 -3.85 7.71 -13.81
CA TYR A 212 -4.44 9.06 -13.75
C TYR A 212 -3.51 10.10 -13.11
N VAL A 213 -2.29 9.70 -12.75
CA VAL A 213 -1.29 10.56 -12.11
C VAL A 213 -0.06 10.65 -12.98
N ARG A 214 0.45 11.86 -13.18
CA ARG A 214 1.74 12.12 -13.83
C ARG A 214 2.59 13.02 -12.95
N ALA A 215 3.89 12.84 -13.02
CA ALA A 215 4.84 13.67 -12.30
C ALA A 215 5.82 14.33 -13.28
N ARG A 216 6.20 15.57 -13.00
CA ARG A 216 7.30 16.25 -13.69
C ARG A 216 8.07 17.15 -12.74
N TRP A 217 9.31 17.43 -13.11
CA TRP A 217 10.17 18.36 -12.39
C TRP A 217 10.17 19.71 -13.08
N GLU A 218 9.98 20.77 -12.30
CA GLU A 218 10.19 22.16 -12.71
C GLU A 218 11.21 22.79 -11.77
N GLY A 219 12.49 22.73 -12.16
CA GLY A 219 13.60 23.10 -11.28
C GLY A 219 13.80 22.06 -10.17
N ASP A 220 13.72 22.50 -8.92
CA ASP A 220 13.80 21.68 -7.70
C ASP A 220 12.43 21.24 -7.17
N LYS A 221 11.35 21.57 -7.90
CA LYS A 221 9.97 21.28 -7.51
C LYS A 221 9.42 20.08 -8.25
N LEU A 222 8.76 19.19 -7.51
CA LEU A 222 7.97 18.10 -8.06
C LEU A 222 6.52 18.54 -8.22
N LEU A 223 6.02 18.51 -9.46
CA LEU A 223 4.62 18.78 -9.79
C LEU A 223 3.91 17.48 -10.13
N LEU A 224 2.82 17.20 -9.44
CA LEU A 224 1.90 16.13 -9.78
C LEU A 224 0.70 16.69 -10.54
N THR A 225 0.41 16.10 -11.70
CA THR A 225 -0.86 16.25 -12.39
C THR A 225 -1.76 15.10 -11.99
N ILE A 226 -2.89 15.41 -11.35
CA ILE A 226 -3.88 14.43 -10.89
C ILE A 226 -5.16 14.63 -11.71
N ASP A 227 -5.50 13.64 -12.53
CA ASP A 227 -6.75 13.61 -13.30
C ASP A 227 -7.81 12.84 -12.50
N GLY A 228 -8.33 13.47 -11.45
CA GLY A 228 -9.20 12.81 -10.48
C GLY A 228 -10.33 13.69 -9.97
N GLU A 229 -11.15 13.09 -9.12
CA GLU A 229 -12.25 13.76 -8.45
C GLU A 229 -11.72 14.38 -7.15
N ALA A 230 -11.91 15.68 -6.98
CA ALA A 230 -11.68 16.34 -5.70
C ALA A 230 -12.77 15.91 -4.70
N ARG A 231 -12.46 16.01 -3.42
CA ARG A 231 -13.45 15.73 -2.36
C ARG A 231 -14.74 16.54 -2.58
N PRO A 232 -15.92 15.88 -2.63
CA PRO A 232 -17.20 16.55 -2.79
C PRO A 232 -17.62 17.38 -1.57
#